data_AF-A0A8H7DL34-F1
#
_entry.id   AF-A0A8H7DL34-F1
#
_cell.length_a   1.000
_cell.length_b   1.000
_cell.length_c   1.000
_cell.angle_alpha   90.00
_cell.angle_beta   90.00
_cell.angle_gamma   90.00
#
_symmetry.space_group_name_H-M   'P 1'
#
loop_
_entity.id
_entity.type
_entity.pdbx_description
1 polymer ?
#
loop_
_entity_poly.entity_id
_entity_poly.type
_entity_poly.pdbx_seq_one_letter_code
_entity_poly.pdbx_strand_id
1 'polypeptide(L)'
;MDATQAAQRVESEMSQHQRNLVDLCLEEGQYEQAIELLGQLRSPYLKPSAAHVRQLLFMALYSSSDNKVVELSSSPTKKQKKSYLLPSLAASLAAQQLLVSIATTNSPAAVIRPLRPSDAELDDDNDCFVATESMCISRCRNCWQILTEGFLDHNRPHLSTPKGKGKRRDNNVSFDLSLSEKAPVGENAWPILHWLLLIFERDEKENPISPRHSPLLLEQLGSPSRRDTDGPLAIVVYCLQQSDQRRRMMGSRLMNLLVNLASTTHLDFPMLVVSVFNRLSTSSLDDISSLMSDLNPSPAVSKFKIALYQKYFNDSSDTVKVAARPRPQARVQPKGSPVKVRDPAQPVSLVNKYRVPTSAEILRLMEAKTSTSSTASPFRLKFELLMSYNAYQTNAAAAERDCEWPNLVRNGTMAKTLDSTFGCKGTASTVVKRYDRSVYLPLLWLSGVTAAGDYIFDVG
;
A
#
# COMPACT_ATOMS: atom_id res chain seq x y z
N MET A 1 -2.46 33.58 -8.99
CA MET A 1 -1.45 33.23 -7.96
C MET A 1 -0.39 32.40 -8.66
N ASP A 2 0.80 32.97 -8.84
CA ASP A 2 1.86 32.41 -9.68
C ASP A 2 2.40 31.09 -9.13
N ALA A 3 2.37 30.04 -9.96
CA ALA A 3 2.91 28.71 -9.68
C ALA A 3 4.43 28.71 -9.41
N THR A 4 5.12 29.81 -9.70
CA THR A 4 6.55 30.02 -9.50
C THR A 4 6.93 30.49 -8.09
N GLN A 5 5.96 30.89 -7.24
CA GLN A 5 6.20 31.25 -5.83
C GLN A 5 5.83 30.16 -4.82
N ALA A 6 5.45 28.96 -5.27
CA ALA A 6 5.56 27.75 -4.46
C ALA A 6 7.03 27.28 -4.36
N ALA A 7 7.96 28.25 -4.22
CA ALA A 7 9.31 28.02 -3.77
C ALA A 7 9.22 27.14 -2.53
N GLN A 8 9.96 26.03 -2.54
CA GLN A 8 10.07 25.07 -1.45
C GLN A 8 10.02 25.80 -0.12
N ARG A 9 8.86 25.75 0.54
CA ARG A 9 8.71 26.33 1.88
C ARG A 9 9.56 25.44 2.76
N VAL A 10 10.79 25.88 3.03
CA VAL A 10 11.71 25.14 3.88
C VAL A 10 11.13 25.18 5.28
N GLU A 11 10.53 24.08 5.70
CA GLU A 11 10.07 23.96 7.08
C GLU A 11 11.30 24.02 8.01
N SER A 12 11.25 24.92 8.98
CA SER A 12 12.30 25.11 9.99
C SER A 12 12.16 24.06 11.10
N GLU A 13 13.27 23.60 11.67
CA GLU A 13 13.21 22.68 12.81
C GLU A 13 12.65 23.40 14.05
N MET A 14 11.94 22.66 14.91
CA MET A 14 11.43 23.17 16.18
C MET A 14 12.59 23.66 17.07
N SER A 15 12.44 24.85 17.67
CA SER A 15 13.49 25.39 18.53
C SER A 15 13.68 24.51 19.79
N GLN A 16 14.88 24.55 20.40
CA GLN A 16 15.14 23.79 21.63
C GLN A 16 14.13 24.12 22.73
N HIS A 17 13.78 25.41 22.88
CA HIS A 17 12.81 25.83 23.88
C HIS A 17 11.42 25.21 23.66
N GLN A 18 10.92 25.23 22.43
CA GLN A 18 9.65 24.61 22.07
C GLN A 18 9.66 23.10 22.33
N ARG A 19 10.79 22.43 22.03
CA ARG A 19 10.95 21.01 22.32
C ARG A 19 10.89 20.72 23.82
N ASN A 20 11.69 21.45 24.60
CA ASN A 20 11.76 21.30 26.06
C ASN A 20 10.41 21.52 26.75
N LEU A 21 9.55 22.42 26.25
CA LEU A 21 8.21 22.61 26.82
C LEU A 21 7.34 21.35 26.69
N VAL A 22 7.43 20.68 25.54
CA VAL A 22 6.71 19.41 25.30
C VAL A 22 7.32 18.29 26.12
N ASP A 23 8.66 18.20 26.14
CA ASP A 23 9.38 17.16 26.87
C ASP A 23 9.07 17.21 28.37
N LEU A 24 9.01 18.40 28.97
CA LEU A 24 8.64 18.57 30.38
C LEU A 24 7.25 17.98 30.70
N CYS A 25 6.24 18.24 29.86
CA CYS A 25 4.91 17.66 30.06
C CYS A 25 4.93 16.13 29.91
N LEU A 26 5.73 15.58 29.00
CA LEU A 26 5.88 14.13 28.81
C LEU A 26 6.61 13.46 29.98
N GLU A 27 7.63 14.12 30.54
CA GLU A 27 8.36 13.67 31.73
C GLU A 27 7.47 13.65 32.98
N GLU A 28 6.59 14.64 33.12
CA GLU A 28 5.60 14.72 34.19
C GLU A 28 4.42 13.76 34.03
N GLY A 29 4.32 13.04 32.90
CA GLY A 29 3.22 12.13 32.59
C GLY A 29 1.92 12.85 32.18
N GLN A 30 1.98 14.15 31.87
CA GLN A 30 0.86 14.96 31.40
C GLN A 30 0.71 14.83 29.87
N TYR A 31 0.45 13.61 29.40
CA TYR A 31 0.46 13.28 27.97
C TYR A 31 -0.53 14.12 27.15
N GLU A 32 -1.74 14.34 27.66
CA GLU A 32 -2.78 15.13 26.99
C GLU A 32 -2.35 16.59 26.80
N GLN A 33 -1.73 17.19 27.82
CA GLN A 33 -1.22 18.55 27.76
C GLN A 33 -0.04 18.67 26.81
N ALA A 34 0.86 17.68 26.80
CA ALA A 34 1.96 17.62 25.83
C ALA A 34 1.44 17.53 24.38
N ILE A 35 0.41 16.71 24.13
CA ILE A 35 -0.24 16.57 22.83
C ILE A 35 -0.93 17.88 22.44
N GLU A 36 -1.65 18.52 23.35
CA GLU A 36 -2.29 19.81 23.10
C GLU A 36 -1.26 20.87 22.73
N LEU A 37 -0.17 20.98 23.50
CA LEU A 37 0.92 21.91 23.24
C LEU A 37 1.58 21.66 21.87
N LEU A 38 1.86 20.40 21.53
CA LEU A 38 2.34 20.05 20.18
C LEU A 38 1.33 20.45 19.09
N GLY A 39 0.03 20.32 19.37
CA GLY A 39 -1.05 20.78 18.50
C GLY A 39 -1.05 22.29 18.28
N GLN A 40 -0.74 23.06 19.31
CA GLN A 40 -0.60 24.53 19.25
C GLN A 40 0.69 24.96 18.52
N LEU A 41 1.78 24.21 18.66
CA LEU A 41 3.04 24.46 17.98
C LEU A 41 3.04 24.03 16.50
N ARG A 42 2.09 23.20 16.09
CA ARG A 42 1.95 22.73 14.72
C ARG A 42 1.76 23.90 13.75
N SER A 43 2.63 23.97 12.74
CA SER A 43 2.60 25.00 11.71
C SER A 43 3.15 24.43 10.40
N PRO A 44 2.64 24.85 9.23
CA PRO A 44 3.18 24.42 7.94
C PRO A 44 4.61 24.93 7.67
N TYR A 45 5.15 25.77 8.55
CA TYR A 45 6.53 26.30 8.47
C TYR A 45 7.47 25.68 9.51
N LEU A 46 6.94 24.85 10.42
CA LEU A 46 7.70 24.27 11.53
C LEU A 46 7.63 22.74 11.45
N LYS A 47 8.79 22.09 11.33
CA LYS A 47 8.88 20.63 11.34
C LYS A 47 8.61 20.11 12.75
N PRO A 48 7.76 19.09 12.90
CA PRO A 48 7.63 18.40 14.17
C PRO A 48 8.93 17.67 14.48
N SER A 49 9.33 17.66 15.75
CA SER A 49 10.49 16.88 16.19
C SER A 49 10.29 15.39 15.90
N ALA A 50 11.32 14.73 15.38
CA ALA A 50 11.23 13.31 15.05
C ALA A 50 10.96 12.45 16.30
N ALA A 51 11.51 12.84 17.46
CA ALA A 51 11.25 12.19 18.74
C ALA A 51 9.78 12.32 19.16
N HIS A 52 9.20 13.52 19.07
CA HIS A 52 7.80 13.75 19.42
C HIS A 52 6.83 12.97 18.53
N VAL A 53 7.07 12.91 17.21
CA VAL A 53 6.22 12.09 16.33
C VAL A 53 6.33 10.60 16.65
N ARG A 54 7.53 10.11 17.02
CA ARG A 54 7.73 8.71 17.45
C ARG A 54 6.99 8.41 18.75
N GLN A 55 7.05 9.31 19.73
CA GLN A 55 6.31 9.19 20.98
C GLN A 55 4.80 9.24 20.74
N LEU A 56 4.31 10.14 19.87
CA LEU A 56 2.90 10.16 19.44
C LEU A 56 2.47 8.84 18.80
N LEU A 57 3.30 8.26 17.93
CA LEU A 57 3.02 6.94 17.33
C LEU A 57 2.94 5.84 18.39
N PHE A 58 3.85 5.83 19.36
CA PHE A 58 3.81 4.89 20.47
C PHE A 58 2.51 5.04 21.29
N MET A 59 2.17 6.27 21.69
CA MET A 59 0.93 6.55 22.43
C MET A 59 -0.33 6.17 21.64
N ALA A 60 -0.33 6.41 20.33
CA ALA A 60 -1.44 6.10 19.44
C ALA A 60 -1.63 4.59 19.20
N LEU A 61 -0.56 3.79 19.27
CA LEU A 61 -0.58 2.33 19.19
C LEU A 61 -0.93 1.66 20.52
N TYR A 62 -0.82 2.38 21.64
CA TYR A 62 -1.07 1.86 22.97
C TYR A 62 -2.54 1.47 23.16
N SER A 63 -2.79 0.28 23.73
CA SER A 63 -4.14 -0.20 24.03
C SER A 63 -4.42 -0.24 25.51
N SER A 64 -5.55 0.33 25.94
CA SER A 64 -5.96 0.27 27.34
C SER A 64 -6.40 -1.13 27.80
N SER A 65 -6.70 -2.05 26.88
CA SER A 65 -7.15 -3.41 27.21
C SER A 65 -6.05 -4.31 27.78
N ASP A 66 -4.78 -3.95 27.57
CA ASP A 66 -3.62 -4.72 28.06
C ASP A 66 -3.24 -4.38 29.50
N ASN A 67 -3.93 -3.43 30.11
CA ASN A 67 -3.85 -3.14 31.54
C ASN A 67 -4.55 -4.22 32.38
N LYS A 68 -4.32 -5.52 32.08
CA LYS A 68 -4.47 -6.54 33.11
C LYS A 68 -3.44 -6.18 34.15
N VAL A 69 -3.90 -5.50 35.20
CA VAL A 69 -3.11 -5.10 36.36
C VAL A 69 -2.42 -6.35 36.85
N VAL A 70 -1.19 -6.58 36.39
CA VAL A 70 -0.34 -7.61 36.96
C VAL A 70 -0.05 -7.05 38.33
N GLU A 71 -0.81 -7.50 39.33
CA GLU A 71 -0.60 -7.22 40.75
C GLU A 71 0.74 -7.86 41.15
N LEU A 72 1.84 -7.33 40.63
CA LEU A 72 3.16 -7.62 41.13
C LEU A 72 3.15 -7.10 42.56
N SER A 73 3.19 -8.03 43.51
CA SER A 73 3.30 -7.89 44.95
C SER A 73 4.61 -7.20 45.35
N SER A 74 4.83 -6.00 44.82
CA SER A 74 5.93 -5.12 45.16
C SER A 74 5.52 -4.21 46.32
N SER A 75 6.49 -3.93 47.18
CA SER A 75 6.32 -3.13 48.39
C SER A 75 5.68 -1.76 48.08
N PRO A 76 4.71 -1.29 48.90
CA PRO A 76 3.84 -0.13 48.60
C PRO A 76 4.59 1.16 48.25
N THR A 77 5.80 1.37 48.75
CA THR A 77 6.61 2.58 48.51
C THR A 77 7.19 2.68 47.09
N LYS A 78 7.16 1.60 46.28
CA LYS A 78 7.63 1.61 44.87
C LYS A 78 6.50 1.57 43.85
N LYS A 79 5.25 1.34 44.27
CA LYS A 79 4.09 1.19 43.37
C LYS A 79 3.53 2.52 42.85
N GLN A 80 3.57 3.59 43.66
CA GLN A 80 2.97 4.88 43.28
C GLN A 80 3.69 5.61 42.13
N LYS A 81 4.96 5.26 41.81
CA LYS A 81 5.71 5.93 40.73
C LYS A 81 5.46 5.37 39.32
N LYS A 82 4.82 4.19 39.18
CA LYS A 82 4.72 3.51 37.86
C LYS A 82 3.39 3.68 37.13
N SER A 83 2.28 3.95 37.83
CA SER A 83 0.96 4.05 37.19
C SER A 83 0.75 5.34 36.39
N TYR A 84 1.52 6.40 36.66
CA TYR A 84 1.49 7.66 35.89
C TYR A 84 2.27 7.60 34.56
N LEU A 85 2.94 6.47 34.28
CA LEU A 85 3.85 6.37 33.13
C LEU A 85 3.21 5.82 31.86
N LEU A 86 1.96 5.34 31.92
CA LEU A 86 1.31 4.74 30.76
C LEU A 86 0.32 5.73 30.12
N PRO A 87 0.29 5.85 28.78
CA PRO A 87 -0.67 6.71 28.09
C PRO A 87 -2.12 6.32 28.44
N SER A 88 -2.93 7.33 28.76
CA SER A 88 -4.36 7.14 28.96
C SER A 88 -5.07 6.87 27.62
N LEU A 89 -6.29 6.32 27.65
CA LEU A 89 -7.10 6.20 26.43
C LEU A 89 -7.34 7.56 25.76
N ALA A 90 -7.54 8.61 26.55
CA ALA A 90 -7.75 9.97 26.05
C ALA A 90 -6.50 10.48 25.33
N ALA A 91 -5.31 10.26 25.92
CA ALA A 91 -4.04 10.59 25.30
C ALA A 91 -3.81 9.80 23.99
N SER A 92 -4.12 8.49 23.96
CA SER A 92 -4.00 7.69 22.74
C SER A 92 -4.89 8.23 21.61
N LEU A 93 -6.15 8.58 21.89
CA LEU A 93 -7.07 9.16 20.90
C LEU A 93 -6.61 10.55 20.45
N ALA A 94 -6.16 11.40 21.38
CA ALA A 94 -5.63 12.72 21.06
C ALA A 94 -4.37 12.62 20.19
N ALA A 95 -3.48 11.67 20.47
CA ALA A 95 -2.29 11.41 19.67
C ALA A 95 -2.66 10.97 18.25
N GLN A 96 -3.65 10.08 18.07
CA GLN A 96 -4.14 9.68 16.75
C GLN A 96 -4.67 10.88 15.94
N GLN A 97 -5.48 11.73 16.58
CA GLN A 97 -6.02 12.94 15.94
C GLN A 97 -4.90 13.94 15.57
N LEU A 98 -3.93 14.13 16.47
CA LEU A 98 -2.81 15.02 16.23
C LEU A 98 -1.90 14.49 15.10
N LEU A 99 -1.65 13.18 15.03
CA LEU A 99 -0.87 12.59 13.95
C LEU A 99 -1.49 12.87 12.57
N VAL A 100 -2.80 12.67 12.42
CA VAL A 100 -3.52 13.03 11.18
C VAL A 100 -3.41 14.52 10.90
N SER A 101 -3.61 15.34 11.92
CA SER A 101 -3.45 16.79 11.86
C SER A 101 -2.05 17.21 11.36
N ILE A 102 -0.99 16.63 11.90
CA ILE A 102 0.40 16.85 11.47
C ILE A 102 0.59 16.40 10.01
N ALA A 103 0.10 15.23 9.63
CA ALA A 103 0.19 14.71 8.26
C ALA A 103 -0.53 15.61 7.23
N THR A 104 -1.56 16.36 7.63
CA THR A 104 -2.25 17.34 6.77
C THR A 104 -1.60 18.73 6.75
N THR A 105 -0.81 19.08 7.76
CA THR A 105 -0.21 20.42 7.88
C THR A 105 1.23 20.46 7.36
N ASN A 106 2.03 19.44 7.68
CA ASN A 106 3.47 19.40 7.41
C ASN A 106 3.84 18.60 6.17
N SER A 107 5.04 18.78 5.65
CA SER A 107 5.52 18.02 4.49
C SER A 107 5.58 16.52 4.79
N PRO A 108 5.20 15.65 3.83
CA PRO A 108 5.26 14.19 4.02
C PRO A 108 6.64 13.69 4.48
N ALA A 109 7.71 14.30 3.95
CA ALA A 109 9.09 13.95 4.27
C ALA A 109 9.47 14.28 5.73
N ALA A 110 8.97 15.39 6.30
CA ALA A 110 9.20 15.71 7.71
C ALA A 110 8.45 14.75 8.64
N VAL A 111 7.23 14.37 8.27
CA VAL A 111 6.36 13.53 9.09
C VAL A 111 6.80 12.06 9.10
N ILE A 112 7.30 11.53 7.98
CA ILE A 112 7.74 10.12 7.91
C ILE A 112 9.15 9.88 8.48
N ARG A 113 9.96 10.94 8.64
CA ARG A 113 11.35 10.88 9.14
C ARG A 113 11.55 9.98 10.37
N PRO A 114 10.69 9.98 11.40
CA PRO A 114 10.86 9.14 12.59
C PRO A 114 10.87 7.64 12.32
N LEU A 115 10.33 7.21 11.17
CA LEU A 115 10.24 5.81 10.75
C LEU A 115 11.41 5.38 9.86
N ARG A 116 12.37 6.27 9.58
CA ARG A 116 13.57 5.91 8.80
C ARG A 116 14.57 5.17 9.70
N PRO A 117 15.06 3.99 9.30
CA PRO A 117 16.01 3.21 10.11
C PRO A 117 17.35 3.91 10.37
N SER A 118 17.75 4.87 9.52
CA SER A 118 19.08 5.49 9.57
C SER A 118 19.16 6.77 10.42
N ASP A 119 18.02 7.34 10.82
CA ASP A 119 17.95 8.68 11.43
C ASP A 119 17.72 8.62 12.96
N ALA A 120 17.96 7.47 13.58
CA ALA A 120 17.86 7.33 15.03
C ALA A 120 19.09 7.94 15.70
N GLU A 121 19.11 9.26 15.84
CA GLU A 121 19.97 9.91 16.82
C GLU A 121 19.59 9.36 18.20
N LEU A 122 20.53 8.62 18.81
CA LEU A 122 20.38 8.10 20.16
C LEU A 122 20.71 9.24 21.12
N ASP A 123 19.72 10.08 21.38
CA ASP A 123 19.78 11.03 22.49
C ASP A 123 19.51 10.24 23.78
N ASP A 124 20.58 9.75 24.40
CA ASP A 124 20.55 8.78 25.53
C ASP A 124 20.13 9.43 26.86
N ASP A 125 19.93 10.76 26.88
CA ASP A 125 19.70 11.54 28.10
C ASP A 125 18.20 11.72 28.43
N ASN A 126 17.29 11.07 27.72
CA ASN A 126 15.86 11.29 27.88
C ASN A 126 15.23 10.31 28.89
N ASP A 127 15.00 10.78 30.12
CA ASP A 127 14.48 9.98 31.24
C ASP A 127 12.97 9.67 31.14
N CYS A 128 12.26 10.22 30.14
CA CYS A 128 10.83 9.97 29.95
C CYS A 128 10.55 8.51 29.54
N PHE A 129 9.58 7.87 30.21
CA PHE A 129 9.16 6.50 29.91
C PHE A 129 8.71 6.32 28.45
N VAL A 130 7.84 7.21 27.96
CA VAL A 130 7.33 7.14 26.57
C VAL A 130 8.46 7.38 25.57
N ALA A 131 9.41 8.26 25.88
CA ALA A 131 10.60 8.47 25.05
C ALA A 131 11.37 7.15 24.90
N THR A 132 11.68 6.50 26.02
CA THR A 132 12.41 5.22 26.07
C THR A 132 11.67 4.11 25.30
N GLU A 133 10.38 3.92 25.57
CA GLU A 133 9.60 2.84 24.95
C GLU A 133 9.36 3.08 23.45
N SER A 134 9.16 4.33 23.04
CA SER A 134 8.96 4.68 21.63
C SER A 134 10.16 4.30 20.73
N MET A 135 11.35 4.11 21.30
CA MET A 135 12.54 3.65 20.57
C MET A 135 12.37 2.29 19.92
N CYS A 136 11.40 1.48 20.35
CA CYS A 136 11.06 0.24 19.66
C CYS A 136 10.67 0.47 18.19
N ILE A 137 10.06 1.62 17.87
CA ILE A 137 9.66 2.01 16.52
C ILE A 137 10.90 2.20 15.62
N SER A 138 11.94 2.85 16.12
CA SER A 138 13.19 3.05 15.38
C SER A 138 13.94 1.75 15.07
N ARG A 139 13.65 0.67 15.80
CA ARG A 139 14.23 -0.65 15.55
C ARG A 139 13.54 -1.39 14.42
N CYS A 140 12.40 -0.89 13.94
CA CYS A 140 11.69 -1.48 12.81
C CYS A 140 12.46 -1.25 11.52
N ARG A 141 12.49 -2.25 10.64
CA ARG A 141 13.14 -2.14 9.33
C ARG A 141 12.35 -1.28 8.36
N ASN A 142 11.05 -1.24 8.54
CA ASN A 142 10.11 -0.47 7.75
C ASN A 142 8.87 -0.15 8.60
N CYS A 143 8.07 0.81 8.14
CA CYS A 143 6.86 1.22 8.82
C CYS A 143 5.80 0.11 8.93
N TRP A 144 5.82 -0.92 8.09
CA TRP A 144 4.80 -1.97 8.10
C TRP A 144 4.86 -2.85 9.35
N GLN A 145 6.05 -2.97 9.96
CA GLN A 145 6.24 -3.77 11.18
C GLN A 145 5.53 -3.18 12.40
N ILE A 146 5.34 -1.85 12.45
CA ILE A 146 4.65 -1.20 13.58
C ILE A 146 3.14 -1.52 13.59
N LEU A 147 2.61 -1.98 12.45
CA LEU A 147 1.19 -2.29 12.30
C LEU A 147 0.84 -3.69 12.78
N THR A 148 1.82 -4.60 12.86
CA THR A 148 1.57 -6.01 13.16
C THR A 148 0.94 -6.19 14.54
N GLU A 149 0.02 -7.15 14.66
CA GLU A 149 -0.62 -7.48 15.92
C GLU A 149 0.40 -7.81 17.03
N GLY A 150 0.18 -7.22 18.20
CA GLY A 150 1.06 -7.35 19.34
C GLY A 150 2.44 -6.74 19.10
N PHE A 151 2.54 -5.67 18.29
CA PHE A 151 3.77 -4.90 18.12
C PHE A 151 4.28 -4.37 19.47
N LEU A 152 3.37 -3.83 20.29
CA LEU A 152 3.66 -3.31 21.62
C LEU A 152 3.53 -4.36 22.74
N ASP A 153 3.29 -5.64 22.47
CA ASP A 153 3.12 -6.61 23.56
C ASP A 153 4.41 -6.72 24.39
N HIS A 154 4.39 -6.12 25.58
CA HIS A 154 5.52 -5.96 26.51
C HIS A 154 6.10 -7.29 27.03
N ASN A 155 5.46 -8.41 26.70
CA ASN A 155 5.91 -9.75 27.06
C ASN A 155 7.10 -10.25 26.22
N ARG A 156 7.68 -9.43 25.34
CA ARG A 156 9.00 -9.73 24.78
C ARG A 156 10.07 -9.31 25.79
N PRO A 157 10.80 -10.26 26.42
CA PRO A 157 11.86 -9.96 27.40
C PRO A 157 13.08 -9.17 26.83
N HIS A 158 13.00 -8.68 25.60
CA HIS A 158 14.05 -7.96 24.88
C HIS A 158 14.32 -6.53 25.35
N LEU A 159 13.51 -5.97 26.25
CA LEU A 159 13.78 -4.66 26.87
C LEU A 159 14.55 -4.75 28.20
N SER A 160 14.93 -5.96 28.63
CA SER A 160 15.92 -6.09 29.68
C SER A 160 17.27 -5.58 29.16
N THR A 161 17.57 -4.34 29.51
CA THR A 161 18.86 -3.68 29.32
C THR A 161 19.99 -4.67 29.66
N PRO A 162 21.03 -4.81 28.81
CA PRO A 162 22.10 -5.77 29.03
C PRO A 162 22.98 -5.30 30.20
N LYS A 163 22.48 -5.44 31.43
CA LYS A 163 23.28 -5.30 32.65
C LYS A 163 24.10 -6.57 32.83
N GLY A 164 25.18 -6.67 32.07
CA GLY A 164 26.15 -7.74 32.23
C GLY A 164 27.25 -7.68 31.19
N LYS A 165 28.42 -7.17 31.59
CA LYS A 165 29.71 -7.35 30.89
C LYS A 165 30.02 -8.84 30.79
N GLY A 166 29.45 -9.51 29.79
CA GLY A 166 29.69 -10.90 29.47
C GLY A 166 29.94 -11.03 27.98
N LYS A 167 31.20 -11.38 27.62
CA LYS A 167 31.75 -11.59 26.29
C LYS A 167 30.75 -12.35 25.37
N ARG A 168 30.01 -11.62 24.52
CA ARG A 168 28.99 -12.18 23.62
C ARG A 168 29.62 -12.77 22.37
N ARG A 169 29.43 -14.09 22.20
CA ARG A 169 29.44 -14.76 20.89
C ARG A 169 28.29 -14.20 20.06
N ASP A 170 28.57 -14.01 18.78
CA ASP A 170 27.69 -13.52 17.73
C ASP A 170 26.53 -14.50 17.53
N ASN A 171 25.46 -14.33 18.32
CA ASN A 171 24.27 -15.16 18.23
C ASN A 171 23.25 -14.36 17.43
N ASN A 172 23.16 -14.68 16.15
CA ASN A 172 22.11 -14.24 15.24
C ASN A 172 20.78 -14.75 15.81
N VAL A 173 20.15 -13.96 16.69
CA VAL A 173 18.86 -14.27 17.30
C VAL A 173 17.81 -14.17 16.18
N SER A 174 17.72 -15.28 15.44
CA SER A 174 16.55 -15.66 14.69
C SER A 174 15.35 -15.50 15.60
N PHE A 175 14.51 -14.53 15.28
CA PHE A 175 13.19 -14.35 15.86
C PHE A 175 12.40 -15.66 15.71
N ASP A 176 12.47 -16.53 16.71
CA ASP A 176 11.67 -17.75 16.76
C ASP A 176 10.25 -17.35 17.18
N LEU A 177 9.48 -16.98 16.17
CA LEU A 177 8.06 -16.65 16.25
C LEU A 177 7.31 -17.95 16.56
N SER A 178 6.87 -18.13 17.80
CA SER A 178 5.77 -19.06 18.09
C SER A 178 4.64 -18.78 17.09
N LEU A 179 4.39 -19.75 16.20
CA LEU A 179 3.67 -19.66 14.91
C LEU A 179 2.15 -19.37 15.01
N SER A 180 1.69 -18.65 16.03
CA SER A 180 0.38 -18.02 15.90
C SER A 180 0.52 -16.96 14.83
N GLU A 181 -0.14 -17.15 13.68
CA GLU A 181 -0.17 -16.18 12.59
C GLU A 181 -0.72 -14.86 13.13
N LYS A 182 0.17 -13.94 13.48
CA LYS A 182 -0.18 -12.59 13.93
C LYS A 182 -0.86 -11.86 12.79
N ALA A 183 -1.97 -11.18 13.05
CA ALA A 183 -2.61 -10.39 12.02
C ALA A 183 -1.64 -9.31 11.47
N PRO A 184 -1.60 -9.07 10.15
CA PRO A 184 -0.75 -8.04 9.56
C PRO A 184 -1.02 -6.63 10.11
N VAL A 185 -2.27 -6.38 10.57
CA VAL A 185 -2.68 -5.14 11.21
C VAL A 185 -3.39 -5.48 12.53
N GLY A 186 -2.81 -5.05 13.65
CA GLY A 186 -3.43 -5.17 14.97
C GLY A 186 -4.62 -4.22 15.14
N GLU A 187 -5.51 -4.54 16.08
CA GLU A 187 -6.77 -3.81 16.26
C GLU A 187 -6.58 -2.31 16.59
N ASN A 188 -5.49 -1.95 17.29
CA ASN A 188 -5.18 -0.54 17.60
C ASN A 188 -4.33 0.15 16.51
N ALA A 189 -3.89 -0.59 15.48
CA ALA A 189 -3.00 -0.07 14.44
C ALA A 189 -3.75 0.51 13.22
N TRP A 190 -5.07 0.33 13.11
CA TRP A 190 -5.86 0.87 12.00
C TRP A 190 -5.74 2.40 11.82
N PRO A 191 -5.77 3.22 12.88
CA PRO A 191 -5.55 4.66 12.76
C PRO A 191 -4.16 4.99 12.20
N ILE A 192 -3.13 4.19 12.56
CA ILE A 192 -1.76 4.39 12.08
C ILE A 192 -1.63 3.97 10.61
N LEU A 193 -2.29 2.89 10.18
CA LEU A 193 -2.36 2.54 8.76
C LEU A 193 -3.01 3.68 7.95
N HIS A 194 -4.12 4.24 8.45
CA HIS A 194 -4.77 5.37 7.79
C HIS A 194 -3.83 6.58 7.68
N TRP A 195 -3.11 6.90 8.74
CA TRP A 195 -2.13 7.98 8.79
C TRP A 195 -0.97 7.77 7.80
N LEU A 196 -0.40 6.56 7.74
CA LEU A 196 0.64 6.21 6.76
C LEU A 196 0.14 6.39 5.32
N LEU A 197 -1.06 5.90 5.01
CA LEU A 197 -1.66 6.05 3.67
C LEU A 197 -1.89 7.52 3.31
N LEU A 198 -2.33 8.34 4.27
CA LEU A 198 -2.50 9.77 4.06
C LEU A 198 -1.17 10.44 3.69
N ILE A 199 -0.07 10.08 4.37
CA ILE A 199 1.27 10.61 4.08
C ILE A 199 1.72 10.20 2.68
N PHE A 200 1.65 8.91 2.34
CA PHE A 200 2.12 8.42 1.04
C PHE A 200 1.29 8.95 -0.12
N GLU A 201 -0.03 9.05 0.03
CA GLU A 201 -0.88 9.66 -0.99
C GLU A 201 -0.55 11.13 -1.18
N ARG A 202 -0.31 11.88 -0.09
CA ARG A 202 0.06 13.29 -0.14
C ARG A 202 1.42 13.47 -0.80
N ASP A 203 2.40 12.64 -0.44
CA ASP A 203 3.71 12.58 -1.10
C ASP A 203 3.56 12.32 -2.61
N GLU A 204 2.72 11.36 -3.01
CA GLU A 204 2.43 11.11 -4.42
C GLU A 204 1.74 12.31 -5.11
N LYS A 205 0.94 13.13 -4.42
CA LYS A 205 0.32 14.35 -5.00
C LYS A 205 1.31 15.50 -5.13
N GLU A 206 2.18 15.68 -4.14
CA GLU A 206 3.12 16.81 -4.08
C GLU A 206 4.34 16.60 -4.97
N ASN A 207 4.72 15.36 -5.27
CA ASN A 207 5.84 15.05 -6.15
C ASN A 207 5.44 15.14 -7.64
N PRO A 208 6.06 16.03 -8.44
CA PRO A 208 5.75 16.19 -9.86
C PRO A 208 6.38 15.10 -10.76
N ILE A 209 6.90 14.01 -10.18
CA ILE A 209 7.64 12.98 -10.92
C ILE A 209 6.66 12.18 -11.80
N SER A 210 7.03 11.96 -13.06
CA SER A 210 6.30 11.09 -13.99
C SER A 210 7.11 9.81 -14.26
N PRO A 211 6.55 8.60 -14.04
CA PRO A 211 5.18 8.35 -13.62
C PRO A 211 4.97 8.68 -12.13
N ARG A 212 3.75 9.10 -11.80
CA ARG A 212 3.35 9.55 -10.47
C ARG A 212 3.49 8.39 -9.48
N HIS A 213 4.29 8.59 -8.43
CA HIS A 213 4.50 7.63 -7.34
C HIS A 213 4.97 8.36 -6.07
N SER A 214 4.93 7.68 -4.92
CA SER A 214 5.51 8.17 -3.66
C SER A 214 6.95 7.66 -3.48
N PRO A 215 7.97 8.53 -3.51
CA PRO A 215 9.34 8.17 -3.14
C PRO A 215 9.45 7.72 -1.68
N LEU A 216 8.63 8.27 -0.78
CA LEU A 216 8.65 7.86 0.63
C LEU A 216 8.14 6.43 0.81
N LEU A 217 7.12 6.03 0.07
CA LEU A 217 6.68 4.63 0.03
C LEU A 217 7.81 3.71 -0.44
N LEU A 218 8.52 4.13 -1.49
CA LEU A 218 9.63 3.37 -2.06
C LEU A 218 10.77 3.15 -1.04
N GLU A 219 11.10 4.16 -0.24
CA GLU A 219 12.08 4.04 0.86
C GLU A 219 11.64 2.99 1.90
N GLN A 220 10.34 2.92 2.20
CA GLN A 220 9.78 1.98 3.18
C GLN A 220 9.70 0.52 2.66
N LEU A 221 9.88 0.29 1.36
CA LEU A 221 10.04 -1.07 0.82
C LEU A 221 11.46 -1.62 0.99
N GLY A 222 12.41 -0.81 1.46
CA GLY A 222 13.79 -1.22 1.71
C GLY A 222 14.76 -0.81 0.61
N SER A 223 15.95 -1.42 0.62
CA SER A 223 17.03 -1.08 -0.29
C SER A 223 16.72 -1.43 -1.76
N PRO A 224 17.32 -0.76 -2.76
CA PRO A 224 17.08 -1.05 -4.17
C PRO A 224 17.32 -2.52 -4.60
N SER A 225 18.20 -3.24 -3.90
CA SER A 225 18.50 -4.66 -4.15
C SER A 225 17.52 -5.62 -3.51
N ARG A 226 16.73 -5.16 -2.53
CA ARG A 226 15.82 -5.99 -1.73
C ARG A 226 14.59 -5.18 -1.35
N ARG A 227 13.78 -4.86 -2.35
CA ARG A 227 12.46 -4.27 -2.15
C ARG A 227 11.48 -5.35 -1.74
N ASP A 228 10.90 -5.20 -0.56
CA ASP A 228 9.99 -6.15 0.05
C ASP A 228 8.55 -5.64 -0.04
N THR A 229 7.75 -6.26 -0.93
CA THR A 229 6.32 -5.98 -1.07
C THR A 229 5.46 -6.90 -0.22
N ASP A 230 6.04 -7.87 0.50
CA ASP A 230 5.26 -8.89 1.17
C ASP A 230 4.44 -8.34 2.34
N GLY A 231 5.02 -7.42 3.11
CA GLY A 231 4.34 -6.70 4.19
C GLY A 231 3.13 -5.89 3.71
N PRO A 232 3.32 -4.92 2.80
CA PRO A 232 2.21 -4.15 2.21
C PRO A 232 1.13 -5.03 1.59
N LEU A 233 1.50 -6.06 0.84
CA LEU A 233 0.53 -6.97 0.21
C LEU A 233 -0.22 -7.80 1.25
N ALA A 234 0.38 -8.11 2.40
CA ALA A 234 -0.29 -8.86 3.46
C ALA A 234 -1.38 -7.98 4.09
N ILE A 235 -1.07 -6.70 4.28
CA ILE A 235 -2.02 -5.69 4.73
C ILE A 235 -3.16 -5.53 3.71
N VAL A 236 -2.87 -5.43 2.40
CA VAL A 236 -3.91 -5.32 1.36
C VAL A 236 -4.90 -6.48 1.44
N VAL A 237 -4.40 -7.72 1.50
CA VAL A 237 -5.27 -8.92 1.55
C VAL A 237 -6.04 -8.98 2.86
N TYR A 238 -5.38 -8.68 3.98
CA TYR A 238 -6.05 -8.63 5.28
C TYR A 238 -7.16 -7.58 5.32
N CYS A 239 -6.95 -6.40 4.72
CA CYS A 239 -7.96 -5.35 4.58
C CYS A 239 -9.20 -5.84 3.81
N LEU A 240 -9.02 -6.62 2.74
CA LEU A 240 -10.14 -7.15 1.94
C LEU A 240 -11.02 -8.11 2.72
N GLN A 241 -10.43 -8.87 3.65
CA GLN A 241 -11.15 -9.81 4.49
C GLN A 241 -11.93 -9.13 5.63
N GLN A 242 -11.78 -7.82 5.81
CA GLN A 242 -12.48 -7.10 6.87
C GLN A 242 -13.96 -6.85 6.53
N SER A 243 -14.80 -6.94 7.54
CA SER A 243 -16.23 -6.60 7.44
C SER A 243 -16.46 -5.09 7.30
N ASP A 244 -15.64 -4.27 7.97
CA ASP A 244 -15.70 -2.81 7.90
C ASP A 244 -15.23 -2.28 6.54
N GLN A 245 -16.13 -1.59 5.83
CA GLN A 245 -15.84 -0.95 4.55
C GLN A 245 -14.66 0.02 4.62
N ARG A 246 -14.48 0.74 5.74
CA ARG A 246 -13.36 1.69 5.89
C ARG A 246 -12.01 0.96 5.87
N ARG A 247 -11.93 -0.21 6.51
CA ARG A 247 -10.73 -1.06 6.50
C ARG A 247 -10.47 -1.63 5.11
N ARG A 248 -11.52 -2.11 4.41
CA ARG A 248 -11.41 -2.53 2.99
C ARG A 248 -10.86 -1.43 2.09
N MET A 249 -11.38 -0.20 2.24
CA MET A 249 -10.92 0.97 1.50
C MET A 249 -9.45 1.33 1.78
N MET A 250 -8.90 1.03 2.97
CA MET A 250 -7.46 1.21 3.20
C MET A 250 -6.62 0.23 2.37
N GLY A 251 -7.11 -1.00 2.16
CA GLY A 251 -6.50 -1.97 1.26
C GLY A 251 -6.43 -1.50 -0.19
N SER A 252 -7.54 -0.97 -0.73
CA SER A 252 -7.58 -0.45 -2.11
C SER A 252 -6.68 0.78 -2.29
N ARG A 253 -6.66 1.70 -1.31
CA ARG A 253 -5.73 2.84 -1.28
C ARG A 253 -4.26 2.41 -1.31
N LEU A 254 -3.88 1.46 -0.46
CA LEU A 254 -2.52 0.91 -0.44
C LEU A 254 -2.17 0.23 -1.76
N MET A 255 -3.09 -0.55 -2.31
CA MET A 255 -2.90 -1.23 -3.59
C MET A 255 -2.71 -0.23 -4.73
N ASN A 256 -3.48 0.86 -4.75
CA ASN A 256 -3.33 1.92 -5.74
C ASN A 256 -1.93 2.56 -5.70
N LEU A 257 -1.39 2.84 -4.50
CA LEU A 257 -0.03 3.35 -4.33
C LEU A 257 1.03 2.37 -4.84
N LEU A 258 0.88 1.07 -4.57
CA LEU A 258 1.80 0.03 -5.05
C LEU A 258 1.78 -0.10 -6.59
N VAL A 259 0.60 0.01 -7.20
CA VAL A 259 0.43 -0.04 -8.66
C VAL A 259 1.05 1.18 -9.34
N ASN A 260 0.85 2.36 -8.79
CA ASN A 260 1.50 3.58 -9.25
C ASN A 260 3.03 3.46 -9.16
N LEU A 261 3.53 2.94 -8.03
CA LEU A 261 4.96 2.69 -7.86
C LEU A 261 5.51 1.65 -8.85
N ALA A 262 4.77 0.58 -9.14
CA ALA A 262 5.15 -0.43 -10.15
C ALA A 262 5.15 0.10 -11.58
N SER A 263 4.54 1.26 -11.82
CA SER A 263 4.65 1.94 -13.11
C SER A 263 6.04 2.58 -13.32
N THR A 264 6.87 2.61 -12.29
CA THR A 264 8.28 3.01 -12.38
C THR A 264 9.22 1.81 -12.63
N THR A 265 10.48 2.06 -12.94
CA THR A 265 11.55 1.04 -12.97
C THR A 265 12.05 0.65 -11.57
N HIS A 266 11.53 1.28 -10.52
CA HIS A 266 11.94 0.98 -9.15
C HIS A 266 11.25 -0.26 -8.58
N LEU A 267 10.05 -0.61 -9.05
CA LEU A 267 9.40 -1.84 -8.60
C LEU A 267 9.14 -2.75 -9.78
N ASP A 268 9.52 -4.02 -9.64
CA ASP A 268 9.33 -5.04 -10.67
C ASP A 268 7.82 -5.31 -10.84
N PHE A 269 7.25 -4.75 -11.90
CA PHE A 269 5.82 -4.86 -12.20
C PHE A 269 5.36 -6.31 -12.41
N PRO A 270 6.01 -7.14 -13.25
CA PRO A 270 5.69 -8.57 -13.33
C PRO A 270 5.71 -9.28 -11.97
N MET A 271 6.73 -9.01 -11.14
CA MET A 271 6.82 -9.63 -9.82
C MET A 271 5.65 -9.20 -8.93
N LEU A 272 5.27 -7.92 -8.93
CA LEU A 272 4.09 -7.45 -8.21
C LEU A 272 2.82 -8.15 -8.67
N VAL A 273 2.59 -8.27 -9.99
CA VAL A 273 1.41 -8.95 -10.55
C VAL A 273 1.35 -10.41 -10.09
N VAL A 274 2.47 -11.12 -10.12
CA VAL A 274 2.55 -12.53 -9.66
C VAL A 274 2.29 -12.63 -8.15
N SER A 275 2.89 -11.75 -7.34
CA SER A 275 2.68 -11.76 -5.88
C SER A 275 1.23 -11.45 -5.52
N VAL A 276 0.57 -10.51 -6.21
CA VAL A 276 -0.85 -10.21 -6.00
C VAL A 276 -1.71 -11.38 -6.45
N PHE A 277 -1.45 -11.94 -7.63
CA PHE A 277 -2.18 -13.11 -8.13
C PHE A 277 -2.13 -14.28 -7.14
N ASN A 278 -0.94 -14.63 -6.65
CA ASN A 278 -0.75 -15.75 -5.73
C ASN A 278 -1.48 -15.57 -4.38
N ARG A 279 -1.69 -14.32 -3.94
CA ARG A 279 -2.39 -14.04 -2.69
C ARG A 279 -3.89 -13.85 -2.87
N LEU A 280 -4.32 -13.35 -4.03
CA LEU A 280 -5.74 -13.19 -4.36
C LEU A 280 -6.37 -14.50 -4.86
N SER A 281 -5.59 -15.46 -5.35
CA SER A 281 -6.10 -16.77 -5.78
C SER A 281 -6.73 -17.57 -4.62
N THR A 282 -6.40 -17.24 -3.37
CA THR A 282 -7.04 -17.79 -2.17
C THR A 282 -8.26 -16.99 -1.70
N SER A 283 -8.49 -15.80 -2.27
CA SER A 283 -9.62 -14.92 -1.92
C SER A 283 -10.85 -15.20 -2.78
N SER A 284 -12.02 -14.71 -2.36
CA SER A 284 -13.24 -14.83 -3.16
C SER A 284 -13.18 -13.91 -4.40
N LEU A 285 -13.89 -14.27 -5.47
CA LEU A 285 -14.00 -13.39 -6.64
C LEU A 285 -14.65 -12.05 -6.32
N ASP A 286 -15.56 -12.02 -5.34
CA ASP A 286 -16.23 -10.78 -4.95
C ASP A 286 -15.24 -9.83 -4.28
N ASP A 287 -14.31 -10.34 -3.47
CA ASP A 287 -13.22 -9.54 -2.90
C ASP A 287 -12.30 -8.98 -3.99
N ILE A 288 -11.95 -9.81 -4.98
CA ILE A 288 -11.13 -9.38 -6.12
C ILE A 288 -11.87 -8.30 -6.90
N SER A 289 -13.14 -8.51 -7.21
CA SER A 289 -13.90 -7.52 -7.97
C SER A 289 -14.09 -6.24 -7.18
N SER A 290 -14.38 -6.30 -5.88
CA SER A 290 -14.48 -5.12 -5.02
C SER A 290 -13.18 -4.36 -5.01
N LEU A 291 -12.05 -5.04 -4.79
CA LEU A 291 -10.72 -4.42 -4.83
C LEU A 291 -10.52 -3.68 -6.16
N MET A 292 -10.79 -4.34 -7.29
CA MET A 292 -10.55 -3.77 -8.61
C MET A 292 -11.46 -2.59 -8.89
N SER A 293 -12.74 -2.63 -8.48
CA SER A 293 -13.67 -1.51 -8.63
C SER A 293 -13.28 -0.30 -7.78
N ASP A 294 -12.67 -0.54 -6.60
CA ASP A 294 -12.26 0.52 -5.67
C ASP A 294 -10.91 1.19 -6.04
N LEU A 295 -10.16 0.67 -7.02
CA LEU A 295 -8.91 1.30 -7.47
C LEU A 295 -9.20 2.58 -8.27
N ASN A 296 -8.43 3.63 -7.98
CA ASN A 296 -8.55 4.91 -8.70
C ASN A 296 -8.23 4.72 -10.19
N PRO A 297 -9.10 5.15 -11.11
CA PRO A 297 -8.87 4.95 -12.54
C PRO A 297 -7.63 5.74 -12.99
N SER A 298 -6.63 5.02 -13.49
CA SER A 298 -5.42 5.59 -14.07
C SER A 298 -4.86 4.64 -15.15
N PRO A 299 -4.02 5.12 -16.07
CA PRO A 299 -3.35 4.24 -17.04
C PRO A 299 -2.55 3.11 -16.37
N ALA A 300 -1.91 3.41 -15.23
CA ALA A 300 -1.19 2.45 -14.39
C ALA A 300 -2.11 1.35 -13.86
N VAL A 301 -3.28 1.73 -13.33
CA VAL A 301 -4.28 0.80 -12.80
C VAL A 301 -4.89 -0.05 -13.90
N SER A 302 -5.24 0.52 -15.05
CA SER A 302 -5.74 -0.26 -16.18
C SER A 302 -4.70 -1.27 -16.66
N LYS A 303 -3.44 -0.85 -16.80
CA LYS A 303 -2.31 -1.72 -17.17
C LYS A 303 -2.11 -2.87 -16.16
N PHE A 304 -2.19 -2.56 -14.87
CA PHE A 304 -2.13 -3.55 -13.80
C PHE A 304 -3.29 -4.56 -13.87
N LYS A 305 -4.53 -4.08 -14.01
CA LYS A 305 -5.72 -4.94 -14.15
C LYS A 305 -5.59 -5.89 -15.34
N ILE A 306 -5.20 -5.38 -16.50
CA ILE A 306 -4.98 -6.18 -17.72
C ILE A 306 -3.95 -7.29 -17.47
N ALA A 307 -2.80 -6.94 -16.87
CA ALA A 307 -1.75 -7.90 -16.57
C ALA A 307 -2.20 -8.98 -15.56
N LEU A 308 -2.94 -8.57 -14.53
CA LEU A 308 -3.47 -9.49 -13.52
C LEU A 308 -4.49 -10.47 -14.11
N TYR A 309 -5.45 -9.99 -14.89
CA TYR A 309 -6.43 -10.86 -15.54
C TYR A 309 -5.78 -11.76 -16.59
N GLN A 310 -4.82 -11.26 -17.35
CA GLN A 310 -4.03 -12.10 -18.26
C GLN A 310 -3.32 -13.23 -17.51
N LYS A 311 -2.69 -12.93 -16.37
CA LYS A 311 -2.09 -13.96 -15.51
C LYS A 311 -3.13 -14.98 -15.05
N TYR A 312 -4.30 -14.53 -14.61
CA TYR A 312 -5.40 -15.39 -14.17
C TYR A 312 -5.87 -16.36 -15.27
N PHE A 313 -6.07 -15.87 -16.50
CA PHE A 313 -6.50 -16.70 -17.63
C PHE A 313 -5.42 -17.66 -18.12
N ASN A 314 -4.16 -17.24 -18.12
CA ASN A 314 -3.05 -18.10 -18.53
C ASN A 314 -2.83 -19.25 -17.53
N ASP A 315 -2.91 -18.99 -16.22
CA ASP A 315 -2.73 -20.02 -15.19
C ASP A 315 -3.88 -21.04 -15.18
N SER A 316 -5.10 -20.59 -15.52
CA SER A 316 -6.28 -21.45 -15.59
C SER A 316 -6.25 -22.45 -16.77
N SER A 317 -5.43 -22.19 -17.79
CA SER A 317 -5.31 -23.04 -18.98
C SER A 317 -4.33 -24.20 -18.80
N ASP A 318 -3.38 -24.09 -17.88
CA ASP A 318 -2.29 -25.05 -17.70
C ASP A 318 -2.68 -26.18 -16.73
N THR A 319 -3.57 -27.07 -17.19
CA THR A 319 -3.65 -28.45 -16.66
C THR A 319 -2.57 -29.36 -17.26
N VAL A 320 -1.76 -28.83 -18.18
CA VAL A 320 -0.59 -29.53 -18.69
C VAL A 320 0.48 -29.47 -17.61
N LYS A 321 0.64 -30.58 -16.87
CA LYS A 321 1.73 -30.82 -15.91
C LYS A 321 3.02 -30.18 -16.44
N VAL A 322 3.45 -29.10 -15.82
CA VAL A 322 4.70 -28.42 -16.16
C VAL A 322 5.79 -29.48 -16.10
N ALA A 323 6.25 -29.93 -17.26
CA ALA A 323 7.36 -30.85 -17.38
C ALA A 323 8.53 -30.24 -16.59
N ALA A 324 9.11 -31.03 -15.69
CA ALA A 324 10.09 -30.59 -14.70
C ALA A 324 11.03 -29.52 -15.27
N ARG A 325 10.87 -28.28 -14.81
CA ARG A 325 11.68 -27.14 -15.25
C ARG A 325 13.15 -27.56 -15.14
N PRO A 326 13.94 -27.53 -16.23
CA PRO A 326 15.32 -27.97 -16.20
C PRO A 326 16.06 -27.19 -15.11
N ARG A 327 16.66 -27.92 -14.17
CA ARG A 327 17.37 -27.34 -13.03
C ARG A 327 18.38 -26.31 -13.56
N PRO A 328 18.47 -25.11 -12.97
CA PRO A 328 19.41 -24.10 -13.41
C PRO A 328 20.83 -24.68 -13.34
N GLN A 329 21.44 -24.96 -14.50
CA GLN A 329 22.85 -25.32 -14.58
C GLN A 329 23.67 -24.08 -14.21
N ALA A 330 24.58 -24.25 -13.25
CA ALA A 330 25.49 -23.19 -12.80
C ALA A 330 26.30 -22.67 -13.99
N ARG A 331 26.00 -21.44 -14.43
CA ARG A 331 26.78 -20.76 -15.47
C ARG A 331 28.15 -20.40 -14.91
N VAL A 332 29.19 -20.91 -15.55
CA VAL A 332 30.59 -20.53 -15.30
C VAL A 332 30.72 -19.02 -15.51
N GLN A 333 31.12 -18.28 -14.47
CA GLN A 333 31.34 -16.84 -14.59
C GLN A 333 32.49 -16.57 -15.59
N PRO A 334 32.28 -15.75 -16.63
CA PRO A 334 33.35 -15.35 -17.52
C PRO A 334 34.37 -14.48 -16.77
N LYS A 335 35.64 -14.89 -16.78
CA LYS A 335 36.77 -14.15 -16.21
C LYS A 335 37.04 -12.91 -17.06
N GLY A 336 36.92 -11.73 -16.44
CA GLY A 336 37.69 -10.52 -16.73
C GLY A 336 37.63 -9.98 -18.16
N SER A 337 36.59 -9.20 -18.47
CA SER A 337 36.64 -8.25 -19.58
C SER A 337 37.05 -6.85 -19.08
N PRO A 338 37.86 -6.12 -19.87
CA PRO A 338 38.46 -4.84 -19.46
C PRO A 338 37.39 -3.77 -19.23
N VAL A 339 37.58 -3.00 -18.16
CA VAL A 339 36.73 -1.89 -17.72
C VAL A 339 36.67 -0.83 -18.84
N LYS A 340 35.58 -0.83 -19.61
CA LYS A 340 35.31 0.21 -20.60
C LYS A 340 34.90 1.48 -19.86
N VAL A 341 35.63 2.56 -20.11
CA VAL A 341 35.35 3.92 -19.60
C VAL A 341 33.90 4.28 -19.93
N ARG A 342 33.13 4.63 -18.91
CA ARG A 342 31.68 4.82 -18.96
C ARG A 342 31.38 6.23 -19.46
N ASP A 343 30.81 6.34 -20.66
CA ASP A 343 30.28 7.59 -21.20
C ASP A 343 29.28 8.25 -20.23
N PRO A 344 29.11 9.59 -20.26
CA PRO A 344 28.21 10.31 -19.38
C PRO A 344 26.79 9.72 -19.47
N ALA A 345 26.25 9.31 -18.32
CA ALA A 345 25.00 8.57 -18.23
C ALA A 345 23.83 9.40 -18.78
N GLN A 346 23.25 8.95 -19.90
CA GLN A 346 21.98 9.48 -20.38
C GLN A 346 20.90 9.32 -19.29
N PRO A 347 19.94 10.26 -19.19
CA PRO A 347 18.86 10.19 -18.22
C PRO A 347 18.07 8.88 -18.43
N VAL A 348 18.15 7.99 -17.45
CA VAL A 348 17.45 6.70 -17.50
C VAL A 348 15.96 6.98 -17.35
N SER A 349 15.18 6.64 -18.38
CA SER A 349 13.72 6.71 -18.29
C SER A 349 13.21 5.91 -17.10
N LEU A 350 12.47 6.57 -16.21
CA LEU A 350 11.87 5.96 -15.02
C LEU A 350 10.61 5.15 -15.34
N VAL A 351 10.09 5.21 -16.55
CA VAL A 351 8.84 4.54 -16.95
C VAL A 351 9.06 3.04 -17.13
N ASN A 352 8.19 2.24 -16.52
CA ASN A 352 8.22 0.79 -16.67
C ASN A 352 7.84 0.36 -18.12
N LYS A 353 8.72 -0.43 -18.75
CA LYS A 353 8.57 -0.91 -20.13
C LYS A 353 7.68 -2.15 -20.30
N TYR A 354 6.88 -2.52 -19.29
CA TYR A 354 5.95 -3.64 -19.43
C TYR A 354 5.03 -3.42 -20.64
N ARG A 355 4.98 -4.42 -21.53
CA ARG A 355 4.18 -4.37 -22.75
C ARG A 355 2.76 -4.82 -22.43
N VAL A 356 1.78 -3.94 -22.70
CA VAL A 356 0.37 -4.31 -22.63
C VAL A 356 0.04 -5.29 -23.77
N PRO A 357 -0.80 -6.31 -23.54
CA PRO A 357 -1.23 -7.24 -24.58
C PRO A 357 -1.81 -6.53 -25.79
N THR A 358 -1.69 -7.13 -26.97
CA THR A 358 -2.36 -6.62 -28.17
C THR A 358 -3.85 -6.96 -28.14
N SER A 359 -4.66 -6.27 -28.93
CA SER A 359 -6.09 -6.52 -29.06
C SER A 359 -6.38 -7.93 -29.56
N ALA A 360 -5.54 -8.47 -30.45
CA ALA A 360 -5.60 -9.88 -30.86
C ALA A 360 -5.38 -10.84 -29.68
N GLU A 361 -4.45 -10.54 -28.78
CA GLU A 361 -4.24 -11.33 -27.56
C GLU A 361 -5.42 -11.21 -26.60
N ILE A 362 -6.00 -10.02 -26.45
CA ILE A 362 -7.22 -9.80 -25.63
C ILE A 362 -8.39 -10.61 -26.20
N LEU A 363 -8.65 -10.56 -27.50
CA LEU A 363 -9.70 -11.35 -28.15
C LEU A 363 -9.48 -12.85 -27.93
N ARG A 364 -8.23 -13.32 -28.06
CA ARG A 364 -7.89 -14.72 -27.78
C ARG A 364 -8.19 -15.11 -26.33
N LEU A 365 -7.91 -14.25 -25.36
CA LEU A 365 -8.24 -14.48 -23.94
C LEU A 365 -9.76 -14.48 -23.71
N MET A 366 -10.51 -13.63 -24.42
CA MET A 366 -11.98 -13.60 -24.37
C MET A 366 -12.60 -14.89 -24.93
N GLU A 367 -12.06 -15.40 -26.03
CA GLU A 367 -12.55 -16.60 -26.72
C GLU A 367 -12.08 -17.92 -26.07
N ALA A 368 -11.03 -17.86 -25.25
CA ALA A 368 -10.53 -19.03 -24.54
C ALA A 368 -11.63 -19.71 -23.70
N LYS A 369 -11.85 -20.99 -23.95
CA LYS A 369 -12.81 -21.80 -23.18
C LYS A 369 -12.28 -21.96 -21.76
N THR A 370 -13.00 -21.45 -20.78
CA THR A 370 -12.68 -21.66 -19.37
C THR A 370 -13.16 -23.04 -18.96
N SER A 371 -12.22 -23.91 -18.58
CA SER A 371 -12.52 -25.25 -18.06
C SER A 371 -13.44 -25.13 -16.85
N THR A 372 -14.61 -25.75 -16.96
CA THR A 372 -15.83 -25.53 -16.16
C THR A 372 -15.78 -26.05 -14.72
N SER A 373 -14.60 -26.28 -14.13
CA SER A 373 -14.49 -26.84 -12.77
C SER A 373 -14.48 -25.79 -11.66
N SER A 374 -14.28 -24.51 -11.98
CA SER A 374 -14.28 -23.42 -10.98
C SER A 374 -15.65 -22.75 -10.91
N THR A 375 -16.19 -22.63 -9.69
CA THR A 375 -17.50 -22.03 -9.36
C THR A 375 -17.56 -20.52 -9.61
N ALA A 376 -16.41 -19.91 -9.85
CA ALA A 376 -16.20 -18.50 -10.14
C ALA A 376 -16.65 -18.16 -11.57
N SER A 377 -17.58 -17.20 -11.76
CA SER A 377 -18.07 -16.80 -13.09
C SER A 377 -16.93 -16.21 -13.94
N PRO A 378 -16.39 -16.94 -14.93
CA PRO A 378 -15.27 -16.48 -15.75
C PRO A 378 -15.67 -15.25 -16.59
N PHE A 379 -16.96 -15.06 -16.80
CA PHE A 379 -17.54 -13.96 -17.55
C PHE A 379 -17.27 -12.60 -16.91
N ARG A 380 -17.36 -12.48 -15.57
CA ARG A 380 -17.12 -11.21 -14.87
C ARG A 380 -15.68 -10.74 -15.07
N LEU A 381 -14.71 -11.64 -14.91
CA LEU A 381 -13.29 -11.32 -15.12
C LEU A 381 -12.99 -10.97 -16.58
N LYS A 382 -13.61 -11.67 -17.53
CA LYS A 382 -13.48 -11.36 -18.97
C LYS A 382 -14.03 -9.96 -19.28
N PHE A 383 -15.18 -9.62 -18.70
CA PHE A 383 -15.76 -8.28 -18.84
C PHE A 383 -14.83 -7.21 -18.23
N GLU A 384 -14.33 -7.41 -17.01
CA GLU A 384 -13.41 -6.46 -16.37
C GLU A 384 -12.08 -6.30 -17.14
N LEU A 385 -11.55 -7.39 -17.71
CA LEU A 385 -10.37 -7.34 -18.60
C LEU A 385 -10.64 -6.42 -19.80
N LEU A 386 -11.77 -6.62 -20.47
CA LEU A 386 -12.16 -5.80 -21.60
C LEU A 386 -12.32 -4.33 -21.22
N MET A 387 -13.03 -4.06 -20.13
CA MET A 387 -13.25 -2.70 -19.63
C MET A 387 -11.93 -2.00 -19.28
N SER A 388 -11.02 -2.73 -18.64
CA SER A 388 -9.68 -2.24 -18.30
C SER A 388 -8.85 -1.99 -19.56
N TYR A 389 -8.92 -2.88 -20.55
CA TYR A 389 -8.22 -2.70 -21.83
C TYR A 389 -8.72 -1.46 -22.57
N ASN A 390 -10.04 -1.30 -22.67
CA ASN A 390 -10.63 -0.12 -23.29
C ASN A 390 -10.25 1.17 -22.56
N ALA A 391 -10.32 1.18 -21.22
CA ALA A 391 -9.92 2.33 -20.42
C ALA A 391 -8.42 2.65 -20.59
N TYR A 392 -7.56 1.64 -20.75
CA TYR A 392 -6.16 1.85 -21.09
C TYR A 392 -6.02 2.51 -22.46
N GLN A 393 -6.66 1.97 -23.51
CA GLN A 393 -6.56 2.49 -24.87
C GLN A 393 -7.03 3.94 -25.01
N THR A 394 -8.09 4.33 -24.28
CA THR A 394 -8.59 5.71 -24.27
C THR A 394 -7.62 6.69 -23.62
N ASN A 395 -6.97 6.29 -22.52
CA ASN A 395 -6.12 7.17 -21.71
C ASN A 395 -4.62 7.10 -22.05
N ALA A 396 -4.18 6.06 -22.76
CA ALA A 396 -2.77 5.89 -23.14
C ALA A 396 -2.32 6.96 -24.15
N ALA A 397 -1.03 7.27 -24.15
CA ALA A 397 -0.41 8.13 -25.16
C ALA A 397 -0.52 7.47 -26.54
N ALA A 398 -0.59 8.28 -27.62
CA ALA A 398 -0.80 7.76 -28.97
C ALA A 398 0.23 6.69 -29.40
N ALA A 399 1.48 6.80 -28.92
CA ALA A 399 2.54 5.84 -29.20
C ALA A 399 2.39 4.49 -28.47
N GLU A 400 1.61 4.44 -27.40
CA GLU A 400 1.34 3.22 -26.62
C GLU A 400 0.02 2.54 -27.00
N ARG A 401 -0.84 3.24 -27.76
CA ARG A 401 -2.13 2.70 -28.19
C ARG A 401 -1.95 1.58 -29.20
N ASP A 402 -2.85 0.62 -29.12
CA ASP A 402 -3.00 -0.41 -30.13
C ASP A 402 -3.79 0.16 -31.32
N CYS A 403 -3.14 0.26 -32.47
CA CYS A 403 -3.75 0.80 -33.69
C CYS A 403 -4.86 -0.09 -34.27
N GLU A 404 -4.91 -1.37 -33.91
CA GLU A 404 -5.95 -2.30 -34.37
C GLU A 404 -7.23 -2.18 -33.54
N TRP A 405 -7.13 -1.73 -32.29
CA TRP A 405 -8.25 -1.67 -31.36
C TRP A 405 -9.47 -0.89 -31.91
N PRO A 406 -9.31 0.36 -32.43
CA PRO A 406 -10.46 1.09 -32.98
C PRO A 406 -11.09 0.40 -34.19
N ASN A 407 -10.29 -0.33 -34.99
CA ASN A 407 -10.80 -1.04 -36.16
C ASN A 407 -11.66 -2.25 -35.76
N LEU A 408 -11.24 -3.01 -34.73
CA LEU A 408 -11.99 -4.15 -34.19
C LEU A 408 -13.32 -3.74 -33.56
N VAL A 409 -13.35 -2.56 -32.95
CA VAL A 409 -14.59 -1.97 -32.41
C VAL A 409 -15.50 -1.55 -33.57
N ARG A 410 -14.98 -0.78 -34.54
CA ARG A 410 -15.76 -0.25 -35.68
C ARG A 410 -16.30 -1.33 -36.62
N ASN A 411 -15.56 -2.41 -36.86
CA ASN A 411 -15.96 -3.47 -37.79
C ASN A 411 -16.92 -4.51 -37.16
N GLY A 412 -17.31 -4.32 -35.91
CA GLY A 412 -18.21 -5.22 -35.18
C GLY A 412 -17.61 -6.56 -34.77
N THR A 413 -16.30 -6.78 -34.96
CA THR A 413 -15.62 -8.00 -34.49
C THR A 413 -15.73 -8.12 -32.98
N MET A 414 -15.51 -7.02 -32.27
CA MET A 414 -15.64 -6.99 -30.82
C MET A 414 -17.05 -7.38 -30.35
N ALA A 415 -18.09 -6.87 -31.01
CA ALA A 415 -19.48 -7.22 -30.71
C ALA A 415 -19.76 -8.71 -30.93
N LYS A 416 -19.28 -9.28 -32.05
CA LYS A 416 -19.40 -10.72 -32.32
C LYS A 416 -18.69 -11.58 -31.27
N THR A 417 -17.49 -11.17 -30.84
CA THR A 417 -16.77 -11.88 -29.77
C THR A 417 -17.51 -11.78 -28.44
N LEU A 418 -18.12 -10.63 -28.11
CA LEU A 418 -18.97 -10.48 -26.93
C LEU A 418 -20.19 -11.40 -26.99
N ASP A 419 -20.92 -11.42 -28.11
CA ASP A 419 -22.11 -12.27 -28.26
C ASP A 419 -21.76 -13.77 -28.15
N SER A 420 -20.63 -14.16 -28.74
CA SER A 420 -20.09 -15.52 -28.65
C SER A 420 -19.69 -15.88 -27.21
N THR A 421 -19.02 -14.96 -26.50
CA THR A 421 -18.49 -15.20 -25.16
C THR A 421 -19.60 -15.23 -24.11
N PHE A 422 -20.51 -14.26 -24.14
CA PHE A 422 -21.53 -14.09 -23.09
C PHE A 422 -22.87 -14.74 -23.42
N GLY A 423 -23.01 -15.33 -24.62
CA GLY A 423 -24.23 -16.04 -25.02
C GLY A 423 -25.42 -15.13 -25.25
N CYS A 424 -25.19 -13.85 -25.59
CA CYS A 424 -26.22 -12.85 -25.89
C CYS A 424 -26.87 -13.12 -27.27
N LYS A 425 -27.42 -14.32 -27.49
CA LYS A 425 -28.23 -14.64 -28.66
C LYS A 425 -29.65 -14.12 -28.43
N GLY A 426 -29.83 -12.80 -28.53
CA GLY A 426 -31.13 -12.14 -28.36
C GLY A 426 -30.97 -10.63 -28.51
N THR A 427 -31.94 -9.97 -29.14
CA THR A 427 -31.99 -8.52 -29.35
C THR A 427 -31.52 -7.75 -28.11
N ALA A 428 -30.66 -6.74 -28.30
CA ALA A 428 -29.97 -5.99 -27.23
C ALA A 428 -30.86 -5.54 -26.04
N SER A 429 -32.18 -5.46 -26.25
CA SER A 429 -33.22 -5.19 -25.26
C SER A 429 -33.30 -6.19 -24.09
N THR A 430 -33.03 -7.49 -24.28
CA THR A 430 -33.23 -8.47 -23.19
C THR A 430 -32.05 -8.58 -22.22
N VAL A 431 -30.85 -8.19 -22.65
CA VAL A 431 -29.63 -8.26 -21.82
C VAL A 431 -29.59 -7.13 -20.78
N VAL A 432 -30.24 -6.00 -21.07
CA VAL A 432 -30.41 -4.83 -20.17
C VAL A 432 -31.08 -5.20 -18.84
N LYS A 433 -31.84 -6.30 -18.78
CA LYS A 433 -32.51 -6.73 -17.53
C LYS A 433 -31.63 -7.59 -16.62
N ARG A 434 -30.48 -8.11 -17.08
CA ARG A 434 -29.69 -9.12 -16.34
C ARG A 434 -28.36 -8.61 -15.79
N TYR A 435 -27.84 -7.52 -16.34
CA TYR A 435 -26.63 -6.85 -15.86
C TYR A 435 -26.98 -5.40 -15.53
N ASP A 436 -26.44 -4.91 -14.41
CA ASP A 436 -26.64 -3.57 -13.91
C ASP A 436 -26.39 -2.52 -15.02
N ARG A 437 -27.25 -1.49 -15.13
CA ARG A 437 -27.22 -0.47 -16.21
C ARG A 437 -25.86 0.24 -16.32
N SER A 438 -25.10 0.28 -15.22
CA SER A 438 -23.73 0.80 -15.13
C SER A 438 -22.72 0.07 -16.05
N VAL A 439 -22.95 -1.20 -16.35
CA VAL A 439 -22.08 -2.08 -17.17
C VAL A 439 -22.32 -1.87 -18.67
N TYR A 440 -23.54 -1.52 -19.06
CA TYR A 440 -23.96 -1.51 -20.48
C TYR A 440 -23.76 -0.17 -21.18
N LEU A 441 -23.80 0.96 -20.46
CA LEU A 441 -23.57 2.28 -21.06
C LEU A 441 -22.19 2.40 -21.75
N PRO A 442 -21.10 1.89 -21.15
CA PRO A 442 -19.81 1.85 -21.84
C PRO A 442 -19.79 0.92 -23.06
N LEU A 443 -20.52 -0.20 -23.02
CA LEU A 443 -20.63 -1.13 -24.15
C LEU A 443 -21.44 -0.53 -25.32
N LEU A 444 -22.51 0.20 -25.03
CA LEU A 444 -23.29 0.95 -26.03
C LEU A 444 -22.43 2.05 -26.66
N TRP A 445 -21.65 2.75 -25.84
CA TRP A 445 -20.67 3.73 -26.33
C TRP A 445 -19.61 3.08 -27.23
N LEU A 446 -19.11 1.90 -26.86
CA LEU A 446 -18.19 1.13 -27.69
C LEU A 446 -18.80 0.63 -28.99
N SER A 447 -20.09 0.27 -28.99
CA SER A 447 -20.77 -0.22 -30.20
C SER A 447 -21.04 0.86 -31.25
N GLY A 448 -20.75 2.14 -30.96
CA GLY A 448 -21.03 3.25 -31.89
C GLY A 448 -22.52 3.49 -32.13
N VAL A 449 -23.39 2.84 -31.34
CA VAL A 449 -24.83 3.07 -31.36
C VAL A 449 -25.08 4.40 -30.66
N THR A 450 -25.22 5.46 -31.45
CA THR A 450 -25.77 6.72 -30.96
C THR A 450 -27.19 6.43 -30.46
N ALA A 451 -27.48 6.77 -29.20
CA ALA A 451 -28.80 6.65 -28.60
C ALA A 451 -29.80 7.68 -29.18
N ALA A 452 -29.89 7.76 -30.51
CA ALA A 452 -30.74 8.68 -31.27
C ALA A 452 -31.92 7.96 -31.95
N GLY A 453 -32.26 6.75 -31.51
CA GLY A 453 -33.50 6.08 -31.88
C GLY A 453 -34.35 5.88 -30.64
N ASP A 454 -35.59 6.37 -30.67
CA ASP A 454 -36.59 6.39 -29.59
C ASP A 454 -36.67 5.07 -28.81
N TYR A 455 -35.96 5.00 -27.69
CA TYR A 455 -36.28 4.05 -26.63
C TYR A 455 -37.16 4.77 -25.61
N ILE A 456 -38.47 4.73 -25.84
CA ILE A 456 -39.48 5.03 -24.82
C ILE A 456 -39.35 3.93 -23.75
N PHE A 457 -38.76 4.28 -22.61
CA PHE A 457 -38.76 3.42 -21.43
C PHE A 457 -39.99 3.73 -20.59
N ASP A 458 -40.95 2.80 -20.60
CA ASP A 458 -42.06 2.77 -19.66
C ASP A 458 -41.49 2.42 -18.26
N VAL A 459 -41.73 3.30 -17.29
CA VAL A 459 -41.28 3.16 -15.90
C VAL A 459 -42.46 2.64 -15.09
N GLY A 460 -42.48 1.33 -14.85
CA GLY A 460 -43.33 0.67 -13.87
C GLY A 460 -42.52 0.25 -12.65
#